data_AF-G5QG99-F1
#
_entry.id   AF-G5QG99-F1
#
_cell.length_a   1.000
_cell.length_b   1.000
_cell.length_c   1.000
_cell.angle_alpha   90.00
_cell.angle_beta   90.00
_cell.angle_gamma   90.00
#
_symmetry.space_group_name_H-M   'P 1'
#
loop_
_entity.id
_entity.type
_entity.pdbx_description
1 polymer ?
#
loop_
_entity_poly.entity_id
_entity_poly.type
_entity_poly.pdbx_seq_one_letter_code
_entity_poly.pdbx_strand_id
1 'polypeptide(L)'
;MSDIAIRIWKTQSKILIERGVFDLEDAPLLLAYCNAFHLMIEAEKVISKDGLTVSSEMGGEKKHPAVNVRNDSVSQLARLGSLLGLDPLSRIRMTSGKNDPDDEGNEFDEFD
;
A
#
# COMPACT_ATOMS: atom_id res chain seq x y z
N MET A 1 7.32 10.60 -12.26
CA MET A 1 6.10 9.91 -11.81
C MET A 1 5.03 10.10 -12.87
N SER A 2 4.19 9.09 -13.12
CA SER A 2 3.02 9.26 -14.00
C SER A 2 2.01 10.23 -13.39
N ASP A 3 1.09 10.77 -14.19
CA ASP A 3 0.05 11.69 -13.71
C ASP A 3 -0.80 11.06 -12.58
N ILE A 4 -1.07 9.76 -12.69
CA ILE A 4 -1.78 8.98 -11.66
C ILE A 4 -0.96 8.94 -10.36
N ALA A 5 0.33 8.64 -10.46
CA ALA A 5 1.22 8.61 -9.30
C ALA A 5 1.34 9.99 -8.63
N ILE A 6 1.39 11.08 -9.41
CA ILE A 6 1.42 12.46 -8.88
C ILE A 6 0.12 12.81 -8.15
N ARG A 7 -1.04 12.42 -8.70
CA ARG A 7 -2.34 12.66 -8.07
C ARG A 7 -2.45 11.94 -6.73
N ILE A 8 -2.10 10.65 -6.69
CA ILE A 8 -2.16 9.89 -5.44
C ILE A 8 -1.15 10.41 -4.42
N TRP A 9 0.06 10.80 -4.83
CA TRP A 9 1.03 11.46 -3.96
C TRP A 9 0.43 12.68 -3.27
N LYS A 10 -0.13 13.62 -4.05
CA LYS A 10 -0.71 14.86 -3.51
C LYS A 10 -1.83 14.59 -2.51
N THR A 11 -2.69 13.61 -2.79
CA THR A 11 -3.80 13.26 -1.90
C THR A 11 -3.30 12.60 -0.62
N GLN A 12 -2.42 11.60 -0.73
CA GLN A 12 -1.97 10.83 0.44
C GLN A 12 -1.00 11.64 1.31
N SER A 13 -0.06 12.39 0.72
CA SER A 13 0.84 13.24 1.50
C SER A 13 0.07 14.30 2.29
N LYS A 14 -0.96 14.92 1.67
CA LYS A 14 -1.84 15.86 2.38
C LYS A 14 -2.50 15.21 3.60
N ILE A 15 -3.06 14.02 3.44
CA ILE A 15 -3.69 13.27 4.54
C ILE A 15 -2.69 12.97 5.66
N LEU A 16 -1.48 12.54 5.32
CA LEU A 16 -0.46 12.19 6.32
C LEU A 16 0.08 13.44 7.04
N ILE A 17 0.25 14.54 6.32
CA ILE A 17 0.64 15.85 6.89
C ILE A 17 -0.45 16.38 7.82
N GLU A 18 -1.72 16.35 7.41
CA GLU A 18 -2.86 16.79 8.24
C GLU A 18 -3.02 15.96 9.52
N ARG A 19 -2.52 14.72 9.52
CA ARG A 19 -2.47 13.84 10.69
C ARG A 19 -1.23 14.04 11.57
N GLY A 20 -0.23 14.81 11.09
CA GLY A 20 1.03 15.03 11.79
C GLY A 20 1.92 13.80 11.89
N VAL A 21 1.83 12.89 10.90
CA VAL A 21 2.52 11.58 10.90
C VAL A 21 3.37 11.40 9.64
N PHE A 22 3.75 12.50 8.99
CA PHE A 22 4.53 12.48 7.77
C PHE A 22 5.76 13.35 7.90
N ASP A 23 6.91 12.71 7.86
CA ASP A 23 8.19 13.38 7.79
C ASP A 23 8.84 13.17 6.43
N LEU A 24 9.86 13.98 6.15
CA LEU A 24 10.56 13.97 4.86
C LEU A 24 11.27 12.62 4.61
N GLU A 25 11.61 11.89 5.67
CA GLU A 25 12.17 10.54 5.62
C GLU A 25 11.17 9.47 5.15
N ASP A 26 9.87 9.72 5.29
CA ASP A 26 8.81 8.82 4.80
C ASP A 26 8.54 8.98 3.29
N ALA A 27 9.07 10.04 2.68
CA ALA A 27 8.84 10.37 1.27
C ALA A 27 9.18 9.22 0.30
N PRO A 28 10.28 8.47 0.44
CA PRO A 28 10.56 7.32 -0.43
C PRO A 28 9.53 6.20 -0.29
N LEU A 29 8.98 6.01 0.91
CA LEU A 29 7.97 4.99 1.18
C LEU A 29 6.64 5.36 0.51
N LEU A 30 6.23 6.63 0.63
CA LEU A 30 5.06 7.14 -0.07
C LEU A 30 5.25 7.09 -1.60
N LEU A 31 6.46 7.33 -2.10
CA LEU A 31 6.76 7.28 -3.53
C LEU A 31 6.58 5.86 -4.07
N ALA A 32 7.07 4.86 -3.33
CA ALA A 32 6.87 3.46 -3.66
C ALA A 32 5.38 3.09 -3.70
N TYR A 33 4.58 3.58 -2.73
CA TYR A 33 3.13 3.38 -2.71
C TYR A 33 2.47 3.96 -3.97
N CYS A 34 2.85 5.19 -4.36
CA CYS A 34 2.32 5.85 -5.54
C CYS A 34 2.66 5.11 -6.85
N ASN A 35 3.88 4.55 -6.94
CA ASN A 35 4.30 3.76 -8.09
C ASN A 35 3.57 2.41 -8.18
N ALA A 36 3.38 1.73 -7.03
CA ALA A 36 2.57 0.51 -6.97
C ALA A 36 1.12 0.77 -7.41
N PHE A 37 0.53 1.91 -7.00
CA PHE A 37 -0.80 2.32 -7.44
C PHE A 37 -0.87 2.53 -8.95
N HIS A 38 0.11 3.21 -9.52
CA HIS A 38 0.18 3.40 -10.97
C HIS A 38 0.27 2.07 -11.72
N LEU A 39 1.15 1.16 -11.29
CA LEU A 39 1.32 -0.16 -11.93
C LEU A 39 0.05 -0.99 -11.86
N MET A 40 -0.68 -0.94 -10.73
CA MET A 40 -1.99 -1.58 -10.59
C MET A 40 -2.96 -1.09 -11.67
N ILE A 41 -3.05 0.23 -11.87
CA ILE A 41 -3.96 0.81 -12.87
C ILE A 41 -3.55 0.44 -14.30
N GLU A 42 -2.25 0.45 -14.63
CA GLU A 42 -1.80 0.02 -15.94
C GLU A 42 -2.09 -1.47 -16.18
N ALA A 43 -1.86 -2.32 -15.18
CA ALA A 43 -2.20 -3.74 -15.26
C ALA A 43 -3.71 -3.96 -15.43
N GLU A 44 -4.56 -3.21 -14.72
CA GLU A 44 -6.01 -3.28 -14.87
C GLU A 44 -6.49 -2.85 -16.26
N LYS A 45 -5.87 -1.82 -16.87
CA LYS A 45 -6.17 -1.43 -18.26
C LYS A 45 -5.85 -2.55 -19.25
N VAL A 46 -4.71 -3.21 -19.08
CA VAL A 46 -4.30 -4.34 -19.93
C VAL A 46 -5.27 -5.50 -19.76
N ILE A 47 -5.59 -5.89 -18.52
CA ILE A 47 -6.56 -6.96 -18.24
C ILE A 47 -7.95 -6.63 -18.80
N SER A 48 -8.40 -5.38 -18.68
CA SER A 48 -9.69 -4.95 -19.21
C SER A 48 -9.76 -5.02 -20.74
N LYS A 49 -8.62 -4.87 -21.42
CA LYS A 49 -8.55 -4.92 -22.88
C LYS A 49 -8.37 -6.35 -23.39
N ASP A 50 -7.46 -7.10 -22.78
CA ASP A 50 -6.97 -8.38 -23.30
C ASP A 50 -7.63 -9.58 -22.62
N GLY A 51 -8.34 -9.37 -21.50
CA GLY A 51 -8.97 -10.41 -20.70
C GLY A 51 -8.05 -10.99 -19.61
N LEU A 52 -8.58 -11.94 -18.85
CA LEU A 52 -7.87 -12.60 -17.74
C LEU A 52 -6.93 -13.72 -18.19
N THR A 53 -7.12 -14.23 -19.41
CA THR A 53 -6.35 -15.32 -20.00
C THR A 53 -5.79 -14.93 -21.36
N VAL A 54 -4.69 -15.57 -21.73
CA VAL A 54 -4.06 -15.47 -23.06
C VAL A 54 -3.82 -16.86 -23.61
N SER A 55 -3.88 -17.02 -24.92
CA SER A 55 -3.55 -18.29 -25.57
C SER A 55 -2.07 -18.62 -25.39
N SER A 56 -1.80 -19.88 -25.09
CA SER A 56 -0.47 -20.48 -25.04
C SER A 56 -0.11 -21.07 -26.41
N GLU A 57 1.19 -21.15 -26.71
CA GLU A 57 1.70 -21.76 -27.95
C GLU A 57 1.31 -23.24 -28.09
N MET A 58 1.01 -23.92 -26.97
CA MET A 58 0.55 -25.32 -26.94
C MET A 58 -0.98 -25.47 -27.03
N GLY A 59 -1.72 -24.40 -27.35
CA GLY A 59 -3.18 -24.46 -27.55
C GLY A 59 -4.05 -24.42 -26.28
N GLY A 60 -3.45 -24.21 -25.10
CA GLY A 60 -4.18 -23.99 -23.84
C GLY A 60 -4.31 -22.52 -23.46
N GLU A 61 -5.20 -22.19 -22.52
CA GLU A 61 -5.27 -20.86 -21.93
C GLU A 61 -4.33 -20.75 -20.72
N LYS A 62 -3.59 -19.65 -20.62
CA LYS A 62 -2.79 -19.31 -19.43
C LYS A 62 -3.22 -17.96 -18.87
N LYS A 63 -3.04 -17.79 -17.56
CA LYS A 63 -3.29 -16.51 -16.87
C LYS A 63 -2.50 -15.38 -17.54
N HIS A 64 -3.17 -14.25 -17.79
CA HIS A 64 -2.51 -13.08 -18.38
C HIS A 64 -1.43 -12.53 -17.41
N PRO A 65 -0.18 -12.27 -17.86
CA PRO A 65 0.91 -11.79 -16.99
C PRO A 65 0.57 -10.52 -16.20
N ALA A 66 -0.18 -9.59 -16.81
CA ALA A 66 -0.70 -8.41 -16.14
C ALA A 66 -1.49 -8.71 -14.85
N VAL A 67 -2.13 -9.88 -14.73
CA VAL A 67 -2.83 -10.26 -13.50
C VAL A 67 -1.83 -10.49 -12.35
N ASN A 68 -0.63 -10.99 -12.63
CA ASN A 68 0.42 -11.08 -11.60
C ASN A 68 0.92 -9.70 -11.20
N VAL A 69 1.19 -8.81 -12.17
CA VAL A 69 1.58 -7.41 -11.90
C VAL A 69 0.53 -6.71 -11.03
N ARG A 70 -0.76 -6.90 -11.33
CA ARG A 70 -1.88 -6.38 -10.56
C ARG A 70 -1.88 -6.92 -9.12
N ASN A 71 -1.69 -8.23 -8.95
CA ASN A 71 -1.66 -8.87 -7.63
C ASN A 71 -0.46 -8.41 -6.77
N ASP A 72 0.72 -8.30 -7.38
CA ASP A 72 1.93 -7.82 -6.71
C ASP A 72 1.76 -6.36 -6.29
N SER A 73 1.20 -5.53 -7.19
CA SER A 73 0.91 -4.12 -6.90
C SER A 73 -0.08 -3.96 -5.75
N VAL A 74 -1.16 -4.76 -5.71
CA VAL A 74 -2.12 -4.74 -4.60
C VAL A 74 -1.49 -5.18 -3.28
N SER A 75 -0.65 -6.20 -3.30
CA SER A 75 0.09 -6.65 -2.12
C SER A 75 1.04 -5.57 -1.60
N GLN A 76 1.76 -4.90 -2.51
CA GLN A 76 2.64 -3.78 -2.17
C GLN A 76 1.84 -2.61 -1.60
N LEU A 77 0.68 -2.26 -2.18
CA LEU A 77 -0.20 -1.20 -1.68
C LEU A 77 -0.71 -1.51 -0.27
N ALA A 78 -1.10 -2.75 0.01
CA ALA A 78 -1.54 -3.15 1.34
C ALA A 78 -0.41 -3.01 2.37
N ARG A 79 0.79 -3.51 2.05
CA ARG A 79 1.97 -3.44 2.94
C ARG A 79 2.41 -2.00 3.17
N LEU A 80 2.65 -1.23 2.11
CA LEU A 80 3.11 0.15 2.18
C LEU A 80 2.05 1.06 2.81
N GLY A 81 0.78 0.84 2.48
CA GLY A 81 -0.34 1.57 3.08
C GLY A 81 -0.49 1.31 4.58
N SER A 82 -0.22 0.08 5.05
CA SER A 82 -0.18 -0.25 6.47
C SER A 82 0.94 0.47 7.20
N LEU A 83 2.16 0.46 6.64
CA LEU A 83 3.31 1.18 7.21
C LEU A 83 3.08 2.69 7.32
N LEU A 84 2.38 3.28 6.35
CA LEU A 84 2.04 4.71 6.32
C LEU A 84 0.76 5.05 7.11
N GLY A 85 0.06 4.08 7.73
CA GLY A 85 -1.20 4.36 8.42
C GLY A 85 -2.37 4.77 7.50
N LEU A 86 -2.33 4.35 6.23
CA LEU A 86 -3.35 4.70 5.23
C LEU A 86 -4.54 3.73 5.20
N ASP A 87 -4.41 2.50 5.70
CA ASP A 87 -5.53 1.57 5.79
C ASP A 87 -6.42 1.79 7.03
N PRO A 88 -7.71 1.37 7.00
CA PRO A 88 -8.64 1.59 8.10
C PRO A 88 -8.18 1.05 9.46
N LEU A 89 -7.56 -0.13 9.50
CA LEU A 89 -7.14 -0.75 10.75
C LEU A 89 -5.93 -0.02 11.34
N SER A 90 -4.96 0.36 10.50
CA SER A 90 -3.84 1.18 10.96
C SER A 90 -4.29 2.54 11.48
N ARG A 91 -5.29 3.17 10.84
CA ARG A 91 -5.88 4.42 11.36
C ARG A 91 -6.50 4.24 12.73
N ILE A 92 -7.27 3.17 12.95
CA ILE A 92 -7.87 2.88 14.24
C ILE A 92 -6.78 2.67 15.30
N ARG A 93 -5.73 1.89 15.00
CA ARG A 93 -4.60 1.69 15.93
C ARG A 93 -3.94 3.00 16.34
N MET A 94 -3.69 3.89 15.39
CA MET A 94 -3.09 5.21 15.67
C MET A 94 -3.98 6.10 16.54
N THR A 95 -5.31 5.97 16.43
CA THR A 95 -6.25 6.74 17.26
C THR A 95 -6.52 6.11 18.63
N SER A 96 -6.49 4.77 18.72
CA SER A 96 -6.78 4.03 19.95
C SER A 96 -5.60 4.01 20.93
N GLY A 97 -4.35 4.05 20.44
CA GLY A 97 -3.15 4.09 21.29
C GLY A 97 -2.94 5.40 22.07
N LYS A 98 -3.84 6.38 21.98
CA LYS A 98 -3.79 7.61 22.79
C LYS A 98 -4.55 7.51 24.12
N ASN A 99 -5.21 6.37 24.41
CA ASN A 99 -6.07 6.20 25.58
C ASN A 99 -5.84 4.89 26.35
N ASP A 100 -4.66 4.26 26.31
CA ASP A 100 -4.32 3.20 27.27
C ASP A 100 -3.49 3.78 28.42
N PRO A 101 -4.02 3.82 29.65
CA PRO A 101 -3.23 3.99 30.87
C PRO A 101 -2.52 2.70 31.30
N ASP A 102 -2.76 1.56 30.64
CA ASP A 102 -2.30 0.25 31.09
C ASP A 102 -1.12 -0.30 30.26
N ASP A 103 -0.04 0.49 30.18
CA ASP A 103 1.32 -0.04 29.94
C ASP A 103 2.05 -0.15 31.30
N GLU A 104 1.37 -0.73 32.30
CA GLU A 104 2.00 -1.25 33.52
C GLU A 104 2.37 -2.72 33.28
N GLY A 105 3.64 -2.97 32.94
CA GLY A 105 4.21 -4.30 32.97
C GLY A 105 5.31 -4.52 31.95
N ASN A 106 6.41 -3.79 32.09
CA ASN A 106 7.65 -4.17 31.43
C ASN A 106 8.04 -5.56 31.99
N GLU A 107 8.04 -6.59 31.15
CA GLU A 107 8.37 -8.00 31.48
C GLU A 107 9.84 -8.21 31.92
N PHE A 108 10.54 -7.12 32.27
CA PHE A 108 11.93 -7.04 32.70
C PHE A 108 12.13 -6.47 34.11
N ASP A 109 11.05 -6.14 34.84
CA ASP A 109 11.15 -5.71 36.25
C ASP A 109 11.44 -6.86 37.24
N GLU A 110 11.57 -8.11 36.77
CA GLU A 110 11.88 -9.29 37.60
C GLU A 110 13.40 -9.55 37.77
N PHE A 111 14.26 -8.64 37.30
CA PHE A 111 15.72 -8.79 37.32
C PHE A 111 16.48 -7.68 38.08
N ASP A 112 15.91 -7.14 39.17
CA ASP A 112 16.66 -6.33 40.17
C ASP A 112 16.43 -6.84 41.61
#